data_AF-A0A819IS79-F1
#
_entry.id   AF-A0A819IS79-F1
#
_cell.length_a   1.000
_cell.length_b   1.000
_cell.length_c   1.000
_cell.angle_alpha   90.00
_cell.angle_beta   90.00
_cell.angle_gamma   90.00
#
_symmetry.space_group_name_H-M   'P 1'
#
loop_
_entity.id
_entity.type
_entity.pdbx_description
1 polymer ?
#
loop_
_entity_poly.entity_id
_entity_poly.type
_entity_poly.pdbx_seq_one_letter_code
_entity_poly.pdbx_strand_id
1 'polypeptide(L)'
;MIIDFEQDADKLLESFEKTWVGQKKGRGKYRHHIVSLTTHSCHLILGSRRTKPQFSIQTWYVHDRVLQDLPRSNNFIEGWHRAFNNRISMKHPTITKLAKCILREQANFEMDIERILVGQQPKPKKKTYATLDSRLKRIVASYNFESVGDYLARVAANVKLNY
;
A
#
# COMPACT_ATOMS: atom_id res chain seq x y z
N MET A 1 24.59 14.02 19.44
CA MET A 1 23.71 13.36 20.42
C MET A 1 23.68 11.89 20.01
N ILE A 2 24.48 11.05 20.67
CA ILE A 2 24.57 9.62 20.37
C ILE A 2 23.30 9.02 20.96
N ILE A 3 22.35 8.64 20.11
CA ILE A 3 21.16 7.92 20.54
C ILE A 3 21.62 6.50 20.88
N ASP A 4 21.54 6.13 22.16
CA ASP A 4 21.90 4.81 22.66
C ASP A 4 21.01 3.74 22.01
N PHE A 5 21.59 3.09 21.01
CA PHE A 5 20.95 2.20 20.04
C PHE A 5 20.24 0.98 20.66
N GLU A 6 20.71 0.56 21.83
CA GLU A 6 20.24 -0.64 22.52
C GLU A 6 18.90 -0.37 23.23
N GLN A 7 18.73 0.81 23.83
CA GLN A 7 17.47 1.19 24.49
C GLN A 7 16.31 1.40 23.52
N ASP A 8 16.58 1.87 22.31
CA ASP A 8 15.53 2.18 21.34
C ASP A 8 15.09 0.97 20.52
N ALA A 9 15.97 -0.02 20.32
CA ALA A 9 15.59 -1.31 19.74
C ALA A 9 14.64 -2.08 20.67
N ASP A 10 14.89 -2.05 21.99
CA ASP A 10 14.06 -2.70 22.99
C ASP A 10 12.67 -2.05 23.08
N LYS A 11 12.59 -0.71 23.05
CA LYS A 11 11.31 0.02 22.98
C LYS A 11 10.52 -0.32 21.72
N LEU A 12 11.19 -0.47 20.59
CA LEU A 12 10.58 -0.87 19.32
C LEU A 12 10.04 -2.30 19.37
N LEU A 13 10.82 -3.24 19.91
CA LEU A 13 10.40 -4.63 20.11
C LEU A 13 9.19 -4.70 21.06
N GLU A 14 9.22 -4.00 22.18
CA GLU A 14 8.13 -3.95 23.15
C GLU A 14 6.84 -3.34 22.55
N SER A 15 6.97 -2.26 21.75
CA SER A 15 5.85 -1.68 21.02
C SER A 15 5.28 -2.66 20.00
N PHE A 16 6.12 -3.39 19.28
CA PHE A 16 5.69 -4.40 18.30
C PHE A 16 4.94 -5.55 18.98
N GLU A 17 5.43 -6.06 20.12
CA GLU A 17 4.77 -7.13 20.88
C GLU A 17 3.42 -6.69 21.47
N LYS A 18 3.31 -5.44 21.95
CA LYS A 18 2.07 -4.86 22.50
C LYS A 18 1.01 -4.60 21.42
N THR A 19 1.42 -4.22 20.22
CA THR A 19 0.52 -3.87 19.10
C THR A 19 0.25 -5.04 18.16
N TRP A 20 0.87 -6.21 18.38
CA TRP A 20 0.69 -7.38 17.55
C TRP A 20 -0.74 -7.94 17.64
N VAL A 21 -1.46 -7.87 16.53
CA VAL A 21 -2.87 -8.29 16.40
C VAL A 21 -3.05 -9.82 16.52
N GLY A 22 -1.96 -10.59 16.52
CA GLY A 22 -1.97 -12.06 16.62
C GLY A 22 -1.70 -12.63 18.02
N GLN A 23 -1.96 -11.86 19.09
CA GLN A 23 -1.92 -12.35 20.48
C GLN A 23 -2.83 -13.58 20.64
N LYS A 24 -2.23 -14.79 20.72
CA LYS A 24 -2.97 -16.04 20.95
C LYS A 24 -3.51 -16.09 22.38
N LYS A 25 -4.79 -15.79 22.57
CA LYS A 25 -5.52 -16.21 23.77
C LYS A 25 -5.78 -17.71 23.68
N GLY A 26 -4.98 -18.49 24.41
CA GLY A 26 -5.28 -19.90 24.74
C GLY A 26 -4.58 -20.95 23.87
N ARG A 27 -4.05 -21.98 24.54
CA ARG A 27 -3.51 -23.21 23.94
C ARG A 27 -4.67 -24.08 23.40
N GLY A 28 -5.16 -23.77 22.20
CA GLY A 28 -5.95 -24.72 21.40
C GLY A 28 -5.01 -25.60 20.56
N LYS A 29 -5.08 -26.92 20.74
CA LYS A 29 -4.29 -27.90 19.97
C LYS A 29 -4.62 -27.78 18.46
N TYR A 30 -3.65 -27.37 17.66
CA TYR A 30 -3.77 -27.39 16.21
C TYR A 30 -3.67 -28.85 15.73
N ARG A 31 -4.76 -29.38 15.16
CA ARG A 31 -4.72 -30.63 14.38
C ARG A 31 -4.04 -30.31 13.05
N HIS A 32 -2.91 -30.95 12.78
CA HIS A 32 -2.30 -30.96 11.47
C HIS A 32 -3.22 -31.73 10.50
N HIS A 33 -3.93 -31.02 9.64
CA HIS A 33 -4.31 -31.57 8.34
C HIS A 33 -3.30 -31.05 7.33
N ILE A 34 -2.40 -31.94 6.91
CA ILE A 34 -1.53 -31.75 5.77
C ILE A 34 -2.44 -31.55 4.55
N VAL A 35 -2.53 -30.34 4.05
CA VAL A 35 -3.01 -30.07 2.69
C VAL A 35 -1.88 -29.32 1.99
N SER A 36 -1.43 -29.90 0.89
CA SER A 36 -0.24 -29.48 0.15
C SER A 36 -0.30 -28.01 -0.28
N LEU A 37 0.86 -27.37 -0.24
CA LEU A 37 1.12 -26.03 -0.74
C LEU A 37 1.11 -25.99 -2.29
N THR A 38 -0.06 -26.15 -2.92
CA THR A 38 -0.20 -25.89 -4.37
C THR A 38 -1.65 -25.59 -4.74
N THR A 39 -2.27 -24.54 -4.19
CA THR A 39 -3.45 -23.93 -4.83
C THR A 39 -3.47 -22.43 -4.55
N HIS A 40 -3.09 -21.66 -5.57
CA HIS A 40 -3.39 -20.24 -5.64
C HIS A 40 -4.89 -20.03 -5.37
N SER A 41 -5.19 -19.10 -4.47
CA SER A 41 -6.53 -18.75 -4.02
C SER A 41 -7.38 -18.21 -5.17
N CYS A 42 -8.06 -19.10 -5.89
CA CYS A 42 -9.09 -18.79 -6.89
C CYS A 42 -10.10 -19.96 -6.93
N HIS A 43 -10.80 -20.22 -5.83
CA HIS A 43 -11.96 -21.12 -5.89
C HIS A 43 -13.01 -20.69 -4.87
N LEU A 44 -14.25 -20.58 -5.35
CA LEU A 44 -15.51 -20.33 -4.62
C LEU A 44 -15.99 -18.87 -4.52
N ILE A 45 -16.25 -18.25 -5.68
CA ILE A 45 -17.38 -17.30 -5.83
C ILE A 45 -18.52 -18.01 -6.55
N LEU A 46 -19.05 -19.09 -5.97
CA LEU A 46 -20.37 -19.62 -6.34
C LEU A 46 -20.96 -20.26 -5.08
N GLY A 47 -21.75 -19.50 -4.31
CA GLY A 47 -22.63 -20.05 -3.27
C GLY A 47 -22.43 -19.62 -1.81
N SER A 48 -21.42 -18.81 -1.47
CA SER A 48 -21.32 -18.28 -0.10
C SER A 48 -22.25 -17.08 0.09
N ARG A 49 -23.04 -17.09 1.18
CA ARG A 49 -23.83 -15.92 1.63
C ARG A 49 -22.94 -14.68 1.60
N ARG A 50 -23.44 -13.55 1.09
CA ARG A 50 -22.71 -12.27 1.09
C ARG A 50 -22.23 -11.96 2.51
N THR A 51 -20.93 -12.11 2.74
CA THR A 51 -20.29 -11.70 3.98
C THR A 51 -20.07 -10.19 3.94
N LYS A 52 -20.16 -9.52 5.09
CA LYS A 52 -19.82 -8.09 5.16
C LYS A 52 -18.35 -7.94 4.75
N PRO A 53 -18.02 -6.99 3.85
CA PRO A 53 -16.63 -6.80 3.43
C PRO A 53 -15.78 -6.40 4.63
N GLN A 54 -14.52 -6.86 4.66
CA GLN A 54 -13.57 -6.54 5.73
C GLN A 54 -13.31 -5.03 5.83
N PHE A 55 -13.40 -4.32 4.70
CA PHE A 55 -13.28 -2.87 4.62
C PHE A 55 -14.59 -2.25 4.14
N SER A 56 -14.94 -1.10 4.71
CA SER A 56 -16.15 -0.36 4.31
C SER A 56 -16.12 -0.04 2.82
N ILE A 57 -17.26 -0.10 2.14
CA ILE A 57 -17.34 0.20 0.70
C ILE A 57 -16.85 1.62 0.36
N GLN A 58 -17.01 2.57 1.29
CA GLN A 58 -16.52 3.94 1.17
C GLN A 58 -15.00 4.00 0.99
N THR A 59 -14.26 3.08 1.60
CA THR A 59 -12.79 2.98 1.45
C THR A 59 -12.37 2.58 0.02
N TRP A 60 -13.25 1.90 -0.73
CA TRP A 60 -13.01 1.48 -2.11
C TRP A 60 -13.35 2.58 -3.12
N TYR A 61 -13.97 3.68 -2.65
CA TYR A 61 -14.40 4.77 -3.50
C TYR A 61 -13.20 5.63 -3.89
N VAL A 62 -12.80 5.54 -5.16
CA VAL A 62 -11.65 6.27 -5.73
C VAL A 62 -11.99 7.73 -6.08
N HIS A 63 -13.27 8.08 -6.10
CA HIS A 63 -13.77 9.41 -6.45
C HIS A 63 -13.15 10.52 -5.60
N ASP A 64 -13.24 10.44 -4.28
CA ASP A 64 -12.74 11.50 -3.38
C ASP A 64 -11.23 11.62 -3.46
N ARG A 65 -10.54 10.49 -3.65
CA ARG A 65 -9.09 10.46 -3.87
C ARG A 65 -8.70 11.21 -5.14
N VAL A 66 -9.48 11.08 -6.22
CA VAL A 66 -9.26 11.83 -7.46
C VAL A 66 -9.50 13.32 -7.27
N LEU A 67 -10.53 13.72 -6.52
CA LEU A 67 -10.79 15.13 -6.21
C LEU A 67 -9.67 15.77 -5.37
N GLN A 68 -9.10 15.00 -4.44
CA GLN A 68 -8.02 15.42 -3.54
C GLN A 68 -6.60 15.26 -4.13
N ASP A 69 -6.47 14.95 -5.43
CA ASP A 69 -5.18 14.67 -6.09
C ASP A 69 -4.34 13.54 -5.45
N LEU A 70 -5.02 12.63 -4.73
CA LEU A 70 -4.40 11.47 -4.10
C LEU A 70 -4.21 10.30 -5.08
N PRO A 71 -3.21 9.43 -4.85
CA PRO A 71 -3.03 8.22 -5.65
C PRO A 71 -4.28 7.32 -5.66
N ARG A 72 -4.75 6.97 -6.86
CA ARG A 72 -5.92 6.08 -7.05
C ARG A 72 -5.66 4.65 -6.61
N SER A 73 -4.44 4.17 -6.77
CA SER A 73 -4.01 2.84 -6.34
C SER A 73 -2.80 2.92 -5.41
N ASN A 74 -2.46 1.79 -4.80
CA ASN A 74 -1.30 1.58 -3.95
C ASN A 74 -0.01 1.26 -4.73
N ASN A 75 0.04 1.44 -6.06
CA ASN A 75 1.19 1.07 -6.91
C ASN A 75 2.52 1.66 -6.42
N PHE A 76 2.50 2.86 -5.83
CA PHE A 76 3.70 3.47 -5.25
C PHE A 76 4.22 2.66 -4.07
N ILE A 77 3.34 2.22 -3.17
CA ILE A 77 3.66 1.38 -2.02
C ILE A 77 4.14 0.00 -2.48
N GLU A 78 3.47 -0.60 -3.46
CA GLU A 78 3.89 -1.88 -4.03
C GLU A 78 5.26 -1.77 -4.71
N GLY A 79 5.49 -0.69 -5.45
CA GLY A 79 6.78 -0.38 -6.06
C GLY A 79 7.89 -0.22 -5.00
N TRP A 80 7.59 0.46 -3.89
CA TRP A 80 8.51 0.57 -2.77
C TRP A 80 8.78 -0.78 -2.11
N HIS A 81 7.76 -1.59 -1.79
CA HIS A 81 7.94 -2.93 -1.26
C HIS A 81 8.78 -3.82 -2.18
N ARG A 82 8.56 -3.75 -3.50
CA ARG A 82 9.36 -4.49 -4.49
C ARG A 82 10.82 -4.02 -4.48
N ALA A 83 11.06 -2.71 -4.47
CA ALA A 83 12.41 -2.16 -4.41
C ALA A 83 13.11 -2.53 -3.09
N PHE A 84 12.40 -2.47 -1.96
CA PHE A 84 12.92 -2.83 -0.65
C PHE A 84 13.25 -4.33 -0.56
N ASN A 85 12.37 -5.20 -1.05
CA ASN A 85 12.64 -6.63 -1.14
C ASN A 85 13.87 -6.92 -2.02
N ASN A 86 14.04 -6.21 -3.12
CA ASN A 86 15.24 -6.29 -3.94
C ASN A 86 16.48 -5.78 -3.21
N ARG A 87 16.39 -4.73 -2.38
CA ARG A 87 17.52 -4.24 -1.57
C ARG A 87 17.92 -5.22 -0.46
N ILE A 88 16.95 -5.89 0.16
CA ILE A 88 17.21 -6.97 1.12
C ILE A 88 17.87 -8.15 0.40
N SER A 89 17.40 -8.51 -0.81
CA SER A 89 17.94 -9.61 -1.62
C SER A 89 18.05 -10.95 -0.87
N MET A 90 17.21 -11.18 0.14
CA MET A 90 17.20 -12.40 0.96
C MET A 90 15.75 -12.84 1.22
N LYS A 91 15.46 -14.13 1.00
CA LYS A 91 14.12 -14.70 1.26
C LYS A 91 13.78 -14.75 2.75
N HIS A 92 14.78 -15.04 3.59
CA HIS A 92 14.62 -15.20 5.05
C HIS A 92 15.75 -14.47 5.79
N PRO A 93 15.71 -13.13 5.88
CA PRO A 93 16.71 -12.37 6.61
C PRO A 93 16.60 -12.62 8.11
N THR A 94 17.73 -12.79 8.80
CA THR A 94 17.78 -12.71 10.27
C THR A 94 17.37 -11.31 10.72
N ILE A 95 16.78 -11.19 11.92
CA ILE A 95 16.33 -9.92 12.51
C ILE A 95 17.41 -8.84 12.42
N THR A 96 18.66 -9.18 12.75
CA THR A 96 19.80 -8.24 12.69
C THR A 96 20.08 -7.72 11.28
N LYS A 97 19.95 -8.56 10.25
CA LYS A 97 20.12 -8.17 8.84
C LYS A 97 18.96 -7.30 8.37
N LEU A 98 17.74 -7.68 8.75
CA LEU A 98 16.54 -6.91 8.44
C LEU A 98 16.62 -5.51 9.06
N ALA A 99 17.00 -5.41 10.35
CA ALA A 99 17.18 -4.14 11.05
C ALA A 99 18.19 -3.24 10.33
N LYS A 100 19.36 -3.77 9.92
CA LYS A 100 20.34 -3.03 9.12
C LYS A 100 19.78 -2.51 7.80
N CYS A 101 18.94 -3.29 7.12
CA CYS A 101 18.28 -2.85 5.89
C CYS A 101 17.26 -1.73 6.15
N ILE A 102 16.47 -1.84 7.22
CA ILE A 102 15.49 -0.82 7.62
C ILE A 102 16.19 0.50 7.97
N LEU A 103 17.28 0.45 8.74
CA LEU A 103 18.04 1.65 9.11
C LEU A 103 18.63 2.36 7.90
N ARG A 104 19.14 1.60 6.93
CA ARG A 104 19.62 2.16 5.67
C ARG A 104 18.49 2.83 4.88
N GLU A 105 17.31 2.22 4.88
CA GLU A 105 16.13 2.78 4.24
C GLU A 105 15.66 4.07 4.93
N GLN A 106 15.67 4.10 6.26
CA GLN A 106 15.39 5.29 7.05
C GLN A 106 16.36 6.44 6.73
N ALA A 107 17.67 6.17 6.70
CA ALA A 107 18.67 7.18 6.32
C ALA A 107 18.43 7.74 4.90
N ASN A 108 17.98 6.91 3.96
CA ASN A 108 17.60 7.39 2.62
C ASN A 108 16.39 8.32 2.67
N PHE A 109 15.38 8.00 3.48
CA PHE A 109 14.20 8.85 3.64
C PHE A 109 14.53 10.17 4.33
N GLU A 110 15.37 10.15 5.35
CA GLU A 110 15.85 11.37 6.02
C GLU A 110 16.56 12.29 5.02
N MET A 111 17.43 11.75 4.17
CA MET A 111 18.05 12.54 3.09
C MET A 111 17.01 13.11 2.12
N ASP A 112 15.99 12.35 1.74
CA ASP A 112 14.93 12.83 0.84
C ASP A 112 14.09 13.94 1.50
N ILE A 113 13.81 13.83 2.81
CA ILE A 113 13.12 14.86 3.60
C ILE A 113 13.96 16.13 3.66
N GLU A 114 15.24 16.03 4.00
CA GLU A 114 16.15 17.19 4.05
C GLU A 114 16.23 17.92 2.72
N ARG A 115 16.28 17.18 1.60
CA ARG A 115 16.23 17.78 0.26
C ARG A 115 14.96 18.60 0.06
N ILE A 116 13.81 18.07 0.46
CA ILE A 116 12.53 18.79 0.37
C ILE A 116 12.53 20.03 1.28
N LEU A 117 13.06 19.92 2.50
CA LEU A 117 13.15 21.04 3.46
C LEU A 117 14.04 22.18 2.93
N VAL A 118 15.13 21.86 2.24
CA VAL A 118 16.00 22.83 1.56
C VAL A 118 15.36 23.42 0.28
N GLY A 119 14.14 22.99 -0.06
CA GLY A 119 13.37 23.50 -1.19
C GLY A 119 13.63 22.77 -2.51
N GLN A 120 14.34 21.63 -2.49
CA GLN A 120 14.44 20.80 -3.68
C GLN A 120 13.08 20.19 -3.99
N GLN A 121 12.70 20.24 -5.26
CA GLN A 121 11.44 19.65 -5.70
C GLN A 121 11.57 18.13 -5.80
N PRO A 122 10.55 17.37 -5.35
CA PRO A 122 10.53 15.92 -5.54
C PRO A 122 10.49 15.59 -7.03
N LYS A 123 10.90 14.36 -7.37
CA LYS A 123 10.92 13.90 -8.76
C LYS A 123 9.53 14.04 -9.38
N PRO A 124 9.39 14.73 -10.52
CA PRO A 124 8.09 14.96 -11.12
C PRO A 124 7.49 13.64 -11.61
N LYS A 125 6.16 13.52 -11.49
CA LYS A 125 5.40 12.44 -12.13
C LYS A 125 5.59 12.51 -13.65
N LYS A 126 5.57 11.36 -14.33
CA LYS A 126 5.61 11.34 -15.81
C LYS A 126 4.44 12.16 -16.38
N LYS A 127 4.71 12.96 -17.41
CA LYS A 127 3.73 13.88 -18.02
C LYS A 127 2.43 13.17 -18.44
N THR A 128 2.53 11.97 -19.00
CA THR A 128 1.35 11.18 -19.42
C THR A 128 0.38 10.91 -18.26
N TYR A 129 0.90 10.53 -17.09
CA TYR A 129 0.09 10.29 -15.90
C TYR A 129 -0.45 11.58 -15.29
N ALA A 130 0.34 12.67 -15.29
CA ALA A 130 -0.14 13.98 -14.82
C ALA A 130 -1.31 14.50 -15.69
N THR A 131 -1.22 14.35 -17.00
CA THR A 131 -2.28 14.71 -17.94
C THR A 131 -3.52 13.83 -17.76
N LEU A 132 -3.34 12.51 -17.59
CA LEU A 132 -4.42 11.59 -17.26
C LEU A 132 -5.14 12.01 -15.97
N ASP A 133 -4.40 12.25 -14.89
CA ASP A 133 -4.95 12.65 -13.59
C ASP A 133 -5.79 13.92 -13.72
N SER A 134 -5.27 14.91 -14.45
CA SER A 134 -5.98 16.17 -14.73
C SER A 134 -7.25 15.98 -15.55
N ARG A 135 -7.26 15.05 -16.51
CA ARG A 135 -8.46 14.71 -17.30
C ARG A 135 -9.50 14.00 -16.45
N LEU A 136 -9.09 13.01 -15.65
CA LEU A 136 -9.97 12.28 -14.77
C LEU A 136 -10.56 13.17 -13.67
N LYS A 137 -9.77 14.06 -13.08
CA LYS A 137 -10.25 15.02 -12.08
C LYS A 137 -11.37 15.91 -12.61
N ARG A 138 -11.25 16.41 -13.85
CA ARG A 138 -12.32 17.20 -14.48
C ARG A 138 -13.61 16.40 -14.68
N ILE A 139 -13.50 15.13 -15.08
CA ILE A 139 -14.67 14.25 -15.27
C ILE A 139 -15.35 13.98 -13.93
N VAL A 140 -14.56 13.61 -12.91
CA VAL A 140 -15.03 13.32 -11.55
C VAL A 140 -15.67 14.56 -10.90
N ALA A 141 -15.08 15.75 -11.06
CA ALA A 141 -15.65 16.99 -10.56
C ALA A 141 -16.99 17.37 -11.22
N SER A 142 -17.22 16.92 -12.46
CA SER A 142 -18.48 17.12 -13.19
C SER A 142 -19.50 15.98 -12.99
N TYR A 143 -19.30 15.11 -12.00
CA TYR A 143 -20.17 13.96 -11.79
C TYR A 143 -21.61 14.40 -11.46
N ASN A 144 -22.56 13.87 -12.23
CA ASN A 144 -23.99 14.03 -12.00
C ASN A 144 -24.66 12.63 -11.99
N PHE A 145 -25.48 12.36 -10.97
CA PHE A 145 -26.21 11.11 -10.80
C PHE A 145 -27.26 10.86 -11.91
N GLU A 146 -27.72 11.90 -12.60
CA GLU A 146 -28.68 11.77 -13.70
C GLU A 146 -28.03 11.28 -15.00
N SER A 147 -26.69 11.41 -15.11
CA SER A 147 -25.92 11.10 -16.32
C SER A 147 -24.76 10.13 -16.04
N VAL A 148 -25.03 9.06 -15.28
CA VAL A 148 -24.02 8.05 -14.94
C VAL A 148 -23.45 7.37 -16.19
N GLY A 149 -24.27 7.15 -17.23
CA GLY A 149 -23.83 6.51 -18.48
C GLY A 149 -22.74 7.31 -19.20
N ASP A 150 -22.97 8.61 -19.41
CA ASP A 150 -21.97 9.51 -20.02
C ASP A 150 -20.71 9.62 -19.15
N TYR A 151 -20.89 9.75 -17.83
CA TYR A 151 -19.77 9.76 -16.89
C TYR A 151 -18.88 8.52 -17.05
N LEU A 152 -19.45 7.32 -17.03
CA LEU A 152 -18.71 6.07 -17.18
C LEU A 152 -18.05 5.96 -18.56
N ALA A 153 -18.73 6.39 -19.63
CA ALA A 153 -18.17 6.40 -20.98
C ALA A 153 -16.93 7.31 -21.08
N ARG A 154 -17.01 8.52 -20.50
CA ARG A 154 -15.91 9.48 -20.44
C ARG A 154 -14.74 8.94 -19.62
N VAL A 155 -15.00 8.30 -18.48
CA VAL A 155 -13.94 7.64 -17.70
C VAL A 155 -13.29 6.51 -18.49
N ALA A 156 -14.08 5.63 -19.11
CA ALA A 156 -13.59 4.49 -19.88
C ALA A 156 -12.70 4.91 -21.07
N ALA A 157 -13.07 5.98 -21.77
CA ALA A 157 -12.26 6.54 -22.86
C ALA A 157 -10.86 6.99 -22.38
N ASN A 158 -10.72 7.46 -21.14
CA ASN A 158 -9.44 7.88 -20.58
C ASN A 158 -8.58 6.70 -20.10
N VAL A 159 -9.21 5.60 -19.67
CA VAL A 159 -8.51 4.38 -19.25
C VAL A 159 -7.95 3.63 -20.46
N LYS A 160 -8.68 3.55 -21.58
CA LYS A 160 -8.26 2.84 -22.80
C LYS A 160 -7.07 3.48 -23.52
N LEU A 161 -6.83 4.78 -23.36
CA LEU A 161 -5.79 5.52 -24.08
C LEU A 161 -4.36 5.36 -23.49
N ASN A 162 -4.18 4.57 -22.43
CA ASN A 162 -2.91 4.48 -21.68
C ASN A 162 -2.27 3.08 -21.66
N TYR A 163 -2.81 2.13 -22.41
CA TYR A 163 -2.24 0.79 -22.60
C TYR A 163 -1.81 0.58 -24.04
#